data_AF-A0A627L0S7-F1
#
_entry.id   AF-A0A627L0S7-F1
#
_cell.length_a   1.000
_cell.length_b   1.000
_cell.length_c   1.000
_cell.angle_alpha   90.00
_cell.angle_beta   90.00
_cell.angle_gamma   90.00
#
_symmetry.space_group_name_H-M   'P 1'
#
loop_
_entity.id
_entity.type
_entity.pdbx_description
1 polymer ?
#
loop_
_entity_poly.entity_id
_entity_poly.type
_entity_poly.pdbx_seq_one_letter_code
_entity_poly.pdbx_strand_id
1 'polypeptide(L)'
;MLEARDLYCERDERTLFRGLSFTVDAGEWVQVTGGNGAGKTTLLRLLTGLARPDGGEVYWQGEPLRRVRDSFHRSLLWIGHQPGIKTRLTARENLHFFHPGDGARLPEALAQAGLAGFEDV
;
A
#
# COMPACT_ATOMS: atom_id res chain seq x y z
N MET A 1 12.99 2.40 -7.52
CA MET A 1 12.84 0.98 -7.85
C MET A 1 12.35 0.21 -6.63
N LEU A 2 11.34 -0.64 -6.80
CA LEU A 2 10.86 -1.62 -5.84
C LEU A 2 11.37 -2.99 -6.28
N GLU A 3 11.85 -3.81 -5.35
CA GLU A 3 12.36 -5.15 -5.68
C GLU A 3 11.79 -6.19 -4.71
N ALA A 4 11.44 -7.36 -5.26
CA ALA A 4 11.15 -8.57 -4.53
C ALA A 4 12.29 -9.56 -4.80
N ARG A 5 12.90 -10.09 -3.73
CA ARG A 5 13.98 -11.09 -3.83
C ARG A 5 13.57 -12.35 -3.09
N ASP A 6 13.41 -13.42 -3.85
CA ASP A 6 13.12 -14.79 -3.42
C ASP A 6 11.95 -14.89 -2.43
N LEU A 7 10.88 -14.12 -2.67
CA LEU A 7 9.75 -14.07 -1.75
C LEU A 7 9.11 -15.45 -1.59
N TYR A 8 8.91 -15.81 -0.34
CA TYR A 8 8.19 -16.98 0.12
C TYR A 8 7.02 -16.55 1.00
N CYS A 9 5.85 -17.12 0.73
CA CYS A 9 4.70 -16.96 1.60
C CYS A 9 3.90 -18.27 1.69
N GLU A 10 3.61 -18.64 2.93
CA GLU A 10 2.75 -19.74 3.30
C GLU A 10 1.55 -19.22 4.09
N ARG A 11 0.40 -19.85 3.90
CA ARG A 11 -0.78 -19.54 4.68
C ARG A 11 -1.58 -20.81 4.93
N ASP A 12 -1.87 -21.08 6.20
CA ASP A 12 -2.60 -22.27 6.64
C ASP A 12 -1.99 -23.56 6.03
N GLU A 13 -0.66 -23.72 6.19
CA GLU A 13 0.16 -24.84 5.66
C GLU A 13 0.20 -24.97 4.13
N ARG A 14 -0.42 -24.03 3.40
CA ARG A 14 -0.40 -23.97 1.95
C ARG A 14 0.60 -22.93 1.46
N THR A 15 1.58 -23.36 0.68
CA THR A 15 2.45 -22.43 -0.06
C THR A 15 1.62 -21.64 -1.08
N LEU A 16 1.62 -20.32 -0.95
CA LEU A 16 1.00 -19.41 -1.92
C LEU A 16 1.94 -19.15 -3.09
N PHE A 17 3.21 -18.86 -2.79
CA PHE A 17 4.29 -18.69 -3.75
C PHE A 17 5.65 -18.87 -3.05
N ARG A 18 6.68 -19.22 -3.83
CA ARG A 18 8.06 -19.43 -3.37
C ARG A 18 9.04 -19.01 -4.47
N GLY A 19 10.14 -18.37 -4.07
CA GLY A 19 11.19 -17.95 -5.00
C GLY A 19 10.73 -16.85 -5.97
N LEU A 20 9.76 -16.03 -5.56
CA LEU A 20 9.23 -14.97 -6.42
C LEU A 20 10.17 -13.76 -6.39
N SER A 21 10.82 -13.51 -7.52
CA SER A 21 11.80 -12.44 -7.70
C SER A 21 11.44 -11.57 -8.90
N PHE A 22 11.36 -10.26 -8.69
CA PHE A 22 11.09 -9.27 -9.75
C PHE A 22 11.46 -7.85 -9.28
N THR A 23 11.51 -6.93 -10.24
CA THR A 23 11.74 -5.50 -9.99
C THR A 23 10.60 -4.71 -10.64
N VAL A 24 10.35 -3.52 -10.09
CA VAL A 24 9.42 -2.53 -10.64
C VAL A 24 10.10 -1.17 -10.59
N ASP A 25 10.29 -0.59 -11.76
CA ASP A 25 10.93 0.70 -11.94
C ASP A 25 9.94 1.87 -11.87
N ALA A 26 10.49 3.07 -11.71
CA ALA A 26 9.69 4.28 -11.68
C ALA A 26 9.01 4.49 -13.06
N GLY A 27 7.69 4.70 -13.04
CA GLY A 27 6.88 4.86 -14.25
C GLY A 27 6.31 3.56 -14.81
N GLU A 28 6.65 2.40 -14.22
CA GLU A 28 6.08 1.13 -14.65
C GLU A 28 4.70 0.87 -14.06
N TRP A 29 3.89 0.15 -14.85
CA TRP A 29 2.59 -0.34 -14.45
C TRP A 29 2.63 -1.87 -14.44
N VAL A 30 2.31 -2.46 -13.30
CA VAL A 30 2.35 -3.91 -13.11
C VAL A 30 0.99 -4.42 -12.69
N GLN A 31 0.49 -5.43 -13.40
CA GLN A 31 -0.74 -6.13 -13.05
C GLN A 31 -0.42 -7.51 -12.46
N VAL A 32 -0.88 -7.75 -11.23
CA VAL A 32 -0.80 -9.08 -10.60
C VAL A 32 -2.09 -9.85 -10.93
N THR A 33 -1.96 -10.94 -11.68
CA THR A 33 -3.08 -11.81 -12.09
C THR A 33 -2.98 -13.19 -11.44
N GLY A 34 -4.07 -13.97 -11.51
CA GLY A 34 -4.14 -15.31 -10.94
C GLY A 34 -5.50 -15.62 -10.30
N GLY A 35 -5.77 -16.90 -10.06
CA GLY A 35 -7.03 -17.37 -9.47
C GLY A 35 -7.29 -16.85 -8.04
N ASN A 36 -8.51 -17.06 -7.55
CA ASN A 36 -8.83 -16.79 -6.14
C ASN A 36 -7.98 -17.68 -5.23
N GLY A 37 -7.44 -17.09 -4.16
CA GLY A 37 -6.54 -17.79 -3.24
C GLY A 37 -5.09 -17.96 -3.74
N ALA A 38 -4.73 -17.48 -4.94
CA ALA A 38 -3.34 -17.52 -5.44
C ALA A 38 -2.36 -16.60 -4.68
N GLY A 39 -2.83 -15.84 -3.69
CA GLY A 39 -1.98 -14.97 -2.88
C GLY A 39 -1.78 -13.54 -3.41
N LYS A 40 -2.54 -13.08 -4.41
CA LYS A 40 -2.41 -11.72 -4.98
C LYS A 40 -2.45 -10.60 -3.93
N THR A 41 -3.49 -10.58 -3.11
CA THR A 41 -3.64 -9.58 -2.03
C THR A 41 -2.55 -9.74 -0.98
N THR A 42 -2.09 -10.98 -0.73
CA THR A 42 -0.97 -11.25 0.16
C THR A 42 0.31 -10.64 -0.41
N LEU A 43 0.65 -10.92 -1.68
CA LEU A 43 1.80 -10.35 -2.37
C LEU A 43 1.80 -8.81 -2.30
N LEU A 44 0.68 -8.17 -2.64
CA LEU A 44 0.57 -6.71 -2.56
C LEU A 44 0.81 -6.17 -1.15
N ARG A 45 0.35 -6.87 -0.09
CA ARG A 45 0.63 -6.50 1.30
C ARG A 45 2.09 -6.70 1.69
N LEU A 46 2.77 -7.71 1.14
CA LEU A 46 4.21 -7.92 1.34
C LEU A 46 5.01 -6.80 0.70
N LEU A 47 4.74 -6.49 -0.57
CA LEU A 47 5.41 -5.43 -1.34
C LEU A 47 5.25 -4.05 -0.70
N THR A 48 4.12 -3.81 -0.05
CA THR A 48 3.82 -2.54 0.64
C THR A 48 4.26 -2.51 2.10
N GLY A 49 4.87 -3.57 2.62
CA GLY A 49 5.30 -3.63 4.03
C GLY A 49 4.15 -3.60 5.04
N LEU A 50 2.93 -3.95 4.61
CA LEU A 50 1.76 -4.17 5.45
C LEU A 50 1.75 -5.57 6.08
N ALA A 51 2.51 -6.51 5.50
CA ALA A 51 2.82 -7.82 6.05
C ALA A 51 4.30 -8.15 5.81
N ARG A 52 4.84 -9.14 6.54
CA ARG A 52 6.21 -9.63 6.35
C ARG A 52 6.18 -10.96 5.57
N PRO A 53 7.12 -11.17 4.65
CA PRO A 53 7.22 -12.46 3.97
C PRO A 53 7.73 -13.52 4.95
N ASP A 54 7.36 -14.78 4.73
CA ASP A 54 7.87 -15.91 5.53
C ASP A 54 9.32 -16.25 5.13
N GLY A 55 9.74 -15.85 3.93
CA GLY A 55 11.12 -15.89 3.47
C GLY A 55 11.37 -14.94 2.30
N GLY A 56 12.64 -14.66 2.02
CA GLY A 56 13.02 -13.61 1.06
C GLY A 56 12.84 -12.20 1.63
N GLU A 57 12.93 -11.19 0.75
CA GLU A 57 12.97 -9.80 1.19
C GLU A 57 12.47 -8.82 0.12
N VAL A 58 11.84 -7.73 0.56
CA VAL A 58 11.44 -6.61 -0.30
C VAL A 58 12.44 -5.48 -0.11
N TYR A 59 12.84 -4.83 -1.19
CA TYR A 59 13.74 -3.67 -1.20
C TYR A 59 13.05 -2.46 -1.81
N TRP A 60 13.41 -1.29 -1.30
CA TRP A 60 13.02 0.00 -1.86
C TRP A 60 14.26 0.85 -2.08
N GLN A 61 14.51 1.22 -3.34
CA GLN A 61 15.69 2.00 -3.74
C GLN A 61 17.01 1.38 -3.28
N GLY A 62 17.14 0.05 -3.44
CA GLY A 62 18.34 -0.70 -3.05
C GLY A 62 18.48 -1.01 -1.56
N GLU A 63 17.60 -0.49 -0.69
CA GLU A 63 17.62 -0.75 0.75
C GLU A 63 16.53 -1.75 1.17
N PRO A 64 16.80 -2.68 2.10
CA PRO A 64 15.77 -3.54 2.68
C PRO A 64 14.58 -2.73 3.20
N LEU A 65 13.38 -3.06 2.75
CA LEU A 65 12.16 -2.31 3.06
C LEU A 65 11.95 -2.14 4.58
N ARG A 66 12.34 -3.14 5.38
CA ARG A 66 12.26 -3.06 6.85
C ARG A 66 13.09 -1.93 7.47
N ARG A 67 14.14 -1.46 6.80
CA ARG A 67 15.03 -0.37 7.26
C ARG A 67 14.52 1.00 6.84
N VAL A 68 13.79 1.07 5.74
CA VAL A 68 13.31 2.31 5.13
C VAL A 68 11.77 2.41 5.13
N ARG A 69 11.11 1.65 6.02
CA ARG A 69 9.65 1.49 6.04
C ARG A 69 8.92 2.82 6.16
N ASP A 70 9.36 3.69 7.06
CA ASP A 70 8.71 4.97 7.32
C ASP A 70 8.84 5.91 6.11
N SER A 71 10.04 6.03 5.53
CA SER A 71 10.24 6.83 4.31
C SER A 71 9.49 6.27 3.09
N PHE A 72 9.40 4.95 2.99
CA PHE A 72 8.64 4.29 1.94
C PHE A 72 7.14 4.57 2.10
N HIS A 73 6.58 4.44 3.30
CA HIS A 73 5.16 4.71 3.57
C HIS A 73 4.76 6.17 3.36
N ARG A 74 5.68 7.12 3.54
CA ARG A 74 5.46 8.52 3.15
C ARG A 74 5.32 8.74 1.65
N SER A 75 5.79 7.79 0.83
CA SER A 75 5.75 7.84 -0.63
C SER A 75 4.76 6.84 -1.24
N LEU A 76 4.02 6.11 -0.41
CA LEU A 76 3.11 5.04 -0.83
C LEU A 76 1.65 5.50 -0.70
N LEU A 77 0.90 5.34 -1.79
CA LEU A 77 -0.56 5.32 -1.74
C LEU A 77 -1.05 3.87 -1.80
N TRP A 78 -1.76 3.41 -0.77
CA TRP A 78 -2.38 2.10 -0.73
C TRP A 78 -3.90 2.21 -0.80
N ILE A 79 -4.47 1.67 -1.88
CA ILE A 79 -5.92 1.53 -2.05
C ILE A 79 -6.25 0.04 -1.96
N GLY A 80 -6.65 -0.39 -0.76
CA GLY A 80 -7.02 -1.78 -0.50
C GLY A 80 -8.43 -2.12 -0.98
N HIS A 81 -8.84 -3.37 -0.75
CA HIS A 81 -10.21 -3.83 -1.00
C HIS A 81 -11.26 -2.99 -0.24
N GLN A 82 -10.92 -2.56 0.98
CA GLN A 82 -11.65 -1.53 1.70
C GLN A 82 -10.78 -0.25 1.76
N PRO A 83 -11.32 0.92 1.41
CA PRO A 83 -10.55 2.15 1.23
C PRO A 83 -10.10 2.83 2.54
N GLY A 84 -10.37 2.23 3.71
CA GLY A 84 -10.01 2.80 5.01
C GLY A 84 -10.81 4.03 5.43
N ILE A 85 -11.87 4.37 4.71
CA ILE A 85 -12.74 5.52 5.00
C ILE A 85 -13.64 5.21 6.21
N LYS A 86 -13.69 6.12 7.17
CA LYS A 86 -14.61 6.05 8.31
C LYS A 86 -15.93 6.69 7.90
N THR A 87 -16.94 5.85 7.67
CA THR A 87 -18.27 6.27 7.20
C THR A 87 -19.08 7.08 8.20
N ARG A 88 -18.65 7.13 9.47
CA ARG A 88 -19.25 8.00 10.51
C ARG A 88 -18.59 9.38 10.60
N LEU A 89 -17.57 9.62 9.78
CA LEU A 89 -16.84 10.87 9.72
C LEU A 89 -17.07 11.50 8.35
N THR A 90 -17.18 12.82 8.33
CA THR A 90 -17.20 13.64 7.11
C THR A 90 -15.87 13.49 6.33
N ALA A 91 -15.83 13.99 5.10
CA ALA A 91 -14.60 13.97 4.30
C ALA A 91 -13.46 14.73 4.99
N ARG A 92 -13.77 15.90 5.57
CA ARG A 92 -12.82 16.71 6.34
C ARG A 92 -12.32 16.00 7.59
N GLU A 93 -13.21 15.36 8.35
CA GLU A 93 -12.83 14.60 9.55
C GLU A 93 -11.98 13.37 9.23
N ASN A 94 -12.24 12.69 8.11
CA ASN A 94 -11.37 11.61 7.63
C ASN A 94 -9.96 12.13 7.34
N LEU A 95 -9.82 13.23 6.58
CA LEU A 95 -8.52 13.82 6.28
C LEU A 95 -7.79 14.27 7.55
N HIS A 96 -8.49 14.94 8.47
CA HIS A 96 -7.89 15.37 9.73
C HIS A 96 -7.46 14.19 10.61
N PHE A 97 -8.23 13.09 10.62
CA PHE A 97 -7.86 11.88 11.35
C PHE A 97 -6.54 11.28 10.83
N PHE A 98 -6.36 11.20 9.50
CA PHE A 98 -5.16 10.59 8.91
C PHE A 98 -3.98 11.57 8.85
N HIS A 99 -4.24 12.88 8.81
CA HIS A 99 -3.27 13.94 8.66
C HIS A 99 -3.51 15.10 9.65
N PRO A 100 -3.35 14.87 10.97
CA PRO A 100 -3.75 15.84 12.01
C PRO A 100 -2.95 17.16 12.01
N GLY A 101 -1.88 17.27 11.21
CA GLY A 101 -1.05 18.48 11.09
C GLY A 101 -1.18 19.25 9.77
N ASP A 102 -1.93 18.73 8.78
CA ASP A 102 -1.90 19.25 7.40
C ASP A 102 -3.05 20.23 7.08
N GLY A 103 -3.58 20.93 8.10
CA GLY A 103 -4.75 21.82 8.04
C GLY A 103 -4.85 22.69 6.78
N ALA A 104 -3.74 23.32 6.40
CA ALA A 104 -3.67 24.23 5.25
C ALA A 104 -3.86 23.54 3.89
N ARG A 105 -3.59 22.23 3.79
CA ARG A 105 -3.67 21.46 2.54
C ARG A 105 -5.00 20.74 2.35
N LEU A 106 -5.84 20.64 3.39
CA LEU A 106 -7.13 19.95 3.32
C LEU A 106 -8.04 20.49 2.19
N PRO A 107 -8.23 21.81 2.04
CA PRO A 107 -9.14 22.33 1.01
C PRO A 107 -8.69 21.95 -0.41
N GLU A 108 -7.39 22.03 -0.68
CA GLU A 108 -6.82 21.65 -1.98
C GLU A 108 -6.97 20.15 -2.24
N ALA A 109 -6.70 19.31 -1.24
CA ALA A 109 -6.85 17.87 -1.35
C ALA A 109 -8.31 17.46 -1.63
N LEU A 110 -9.28 18.10 -0.95
CA LEU A 110 -10.72 17.87 -1.18
C LEU A 110 -11.13 18.32 -2.58
N ALA A 111 -10.66 19.47 -3.05
CA ALA A 111 -10.92 19.95 -4.40
C ALA A 111 -10.37 18.99 -5.47
N GLN A 112 -9.12 18.50 -5.31
CA GLN A 112 -8.51 17.51 -6.22
C GLN A 112 -9.27 16.18 -6.24
N ALA A 113 -9.91 15.79 -5.13
CA ALA A 113 -10.76 14.62 -5.03
C ALA A 113 -12.22 14.84 -5.51
N GLY A 114 -12.57 16.06 -5.93
CA GLY A 114 -13.93 16.41 -6.36
C GLY A 114 -14.94 16.55 -5.21
N LEU A 115 -14.47 16.82 -3.99
CA LEU A 115 -15.27 16.92 -2.76
C LEU A 115 -15.49 18.37 -2.28
N ALA A 116 -15.13 19.36 -3.10
CA ALA A 116 -15.40 20.77 -2.79
C ALA A 116 -16.91 21.01 -2.64
N GLY A 117 -17.33 21.59 -1.51
CA GLY A 117 -18.73 21.79 -1.13
C GLY A 117 -19.41 20.58 -0.46
N PHE A 118 -18.72 19.45 -0.32
CA PHE A 118 -19.20 18.23 0.34
C PHE A 118 -18.31 17.84 1.54
N GLU A 119 -17.54 18.79 2.08
CA GLU A 119 -16.53 18.51 3.10
C GLU A 119 -17.13 17.99 4.41
N ASP A 120 -18.41 18.33 4.66
CA ASP A 120 -19.13 18.23 5.93
C ASP A 120 -20.42 17.40 5.85
N VAL A 121 -20.67 16.79 4.70
CA VAL A 121 -21.86 15.96 4.45
C VAL A 121 -21.64 14.54 4.97
#